data_AF-A0A5B7FLI1-F1
#
_entry.id   AF-A0A5B7FLI1-F1
#
_cell.length_a   1.000
_cell.length_b   1.000
_cell.length_c   1.000
_cell.angle_alpha   90.00
_cell.angle_beta   90.00
_cell.angle_gamma   90.00
#
_symmetry.space_group_name_H-M   'P 1'
#
loop_
_entity.id
_entity.type
_entity.pdbx_description
1 polymer ?
#
loop_
_entity_poly.entity_id
_entity_poly.type
_entity_poly.pdbx_seq_one_letter_code
_entity_poly.pdbx_strand_id
1 'polypeptide(L)'
;MTTGSILALGQSLEALLAAYMLRKDKYVFMRKLMALPFLPHEHIPAFNQLSEQASALCVEPLTDLINYIRTTWIHSSVWTPAHWSVYRETAGISV
;
A
#
# COMPACT_ATOMS: atom_id res chain seq x y z
N MET A 1 -1.98 14.13 -43.20
CA MET A 1 -2.90 14.06 -42.03
C MET A 1 -2.27 13.24 -40.89
N THR A 2 -1.15 13.66 -40.30
CA THR A 2 -0.42 12.86 -39.29
C THR A 2 0.03 13.67 -38.07
N THR A 3 0.19 14.99 -38.21
CA THR A 3 0.65 15.88 -37.13
C THR A 3 -0.35 16.00 -35.97
N GLY A 4 -1.66 15.89 -36.26
CA GLY A 4 -2.73 15.96 -35.25
C GLY A 4 -2.77 14.75 -34.30
N SER A 5 -2.47 13.54 -34.79
CA SER A 5 -2.47 12.33 -33.95
C SER A 5 -1.31 12.29 -32.97
N ILE A 6 -0.13 12.79 -33.35
CA ILE A 6 1.05 12.77 -32.48
C ILE A 6 0.90 13.79 -31.33
N LEU A 7 0.35 14.98 -31.62
CA LEU A 7 0.04 15.98 -30.61
C LEU A 7 -1.04 15.51 -29.63
N ALA A 8 -2.06 14.80 -30.11
CA ALA A 8 -3.12 14.24 -29.27
C ALA A 8 -2.60 13.13 -28.32
N LEU A 9 -1.65 12.30 -28.78
CA LEU A 9 -0.99 11.30 -27.94
C LEU A 9 -0.06 11.93 -26.90
N GLY A 10 0.62 13.02 -27.24
CA GLY A 10 1.43 13.78 -26.28
C GLY A 10 0.59 14.36 -25.13
N GLN A 11 -0.54 15.00 -25.47
CA GLN A 11 -1.45 15.57 -24.48
C GLN A 11 -2.12 14.49 -23.60
N SER A 12 -2.45 13.33 -24.15
CA SER A 12 -3.04 12.24 -23.37
C SER A 12 -2.04 11.58 -22.41
N LEU A 13 -0.77 11.46 -22.81
CA LEU A 13 0.29 10.95 -21.94
C LEU A 13 0.57 11.93 -20.78
N GLU A 14 0.64 13.23 -21.05
CA GLU A 14 0.80 14.25 -20.02
C GLU A 14 -0.36 14.26 -19.01
N ALA A 15 -1.60 14.15 -19.50
CA ALA A 15 -2.79 14.06 -18.64
C ALA A 15 -2.76 12.79 -17.77
N LEU A 16 -2.33 11.66 -18.32
CA LEU A 16 -2.17 10.42 -17.56
C LEU A 16 -1.08 10.54 -16.49
N LEU A 17 0.07 11.11 -16.84
CA LEU A 17 1.17 11.33 -15.90
C LEU A 17 0.74 12.29 -14.78
N ALA A 18 0.04 13.38 -15.09
CA ALA A 18 -0.49 14.31 -14.09
C ALA A 18 -1.47 13.61 -13.15
N ALA A 19 -2.40 12.81 -13.69
CA ALA A 19 -3.35 12.03 -12.88
C ALA A 19 -2.64 10.96 -12.01
N TYR A 20 -1.56 10.35 -12.51
CA TYR A 20 -0.75 9.41 -11.75
C TYR A 20 0.01 10.10 -10.62
N MET A 21 0.64 11.24 -10.91
CA MET A 21 1.39 12.03 -9.92
C MET A 21 0.47 12.61 -8.83
N LEU A 22 -0.74 13.03 -9.19
CA LEU A 22 -1.76 13.50 -8.26
C LEU A 22 -2.19 12.43 -7.24
N ARG A 23 -2.04 11.13 -7.57
CA ARG A 23 -2.42 10.00 -6.71
C ARG A 23 -1.21 9.27 -6.11
N LYS A 24 0.00 9.78 -6.35
CA LYS A 24 1.26 9.12 -6.01
C LYS A 24 1.37 8.82 -4.52
N ASP A 25 0.94 9.76 -3.69
CA ASP A 25 0.82 9.65 -2.24
C ASP A 25 -0.01 8.43 -1.81
N LYS A 26 -1.20 8.25 -2.40
CA LYS A 26 -2.10 7.13 -2.14
C LYS A 26 -1.47 5.81 -2.56
N TYR A 27 -0.88 5.76 -3.76
CA TYR A 27 -0.18 4.56 -4.24
C TYR A 27 1.01 4.16 -3.37
N VAL A 28 1.82 5.13 -2.93
CA VAL A 28 2.96 4.88 -2.03
C VAL A 28 2.46 4.36 -0.68
N PHE A 29 1.39 4.95 -0.16
CA PHE A 29 0.77 4.49 1.08
C PHE A 29 0.24 3.05 0.98
N MET A 30 -0.48 2.72 -0.09
CA MET A 30 -0.99 1.36 -0.33
C MET A 30 0.13 0.34 -0.47
N ARG A 31 1.26 0.70 -1.11
CA ARG A 31 2.44 -0.17 -1.14
C ARG A 31 3.02 -0.44 0.25
N LYS A 32 3.07 0.58 1.11
CA LYS A 32 3.53 0.40 2.50
C LYS A 32 2.60 -0.53 3.29
N LEU A 33 1.28 -0.44 3.09
CA LEU A 33 0.33 -1.38 3.70
C LEU A 33 0.53 -2.81 3.20
N MET A 34 0.67 -3.01 1.90
CA MET A 34 0.91 -4.34 1.32
C MET A 34 2.28 -4.92 1.69
N ALA A 35 3.22 -4.08 2.14
CA ALA A 35 4.52 -4.51 2.60
C ALA A 35 4.51 -5.07 4.04
N LEU A 36 3.43 -4.85 4.81
CA LEU A 36 3.35 -5.28 6.22
C LEU A 36 3.67 -6.77 6.45
N PRO A 37 3.16 -7.73 5.65
CA PRO A 37 3.49 -9.16 5.79
C PRO A 37 4.98 -9.48 5.64
N PHE A 38 5.74 -8.63 4.98
CA PHE A 38 7.16 -8.81 4.73
C PHE A 38 8.05 -8.12 5.76
N LEU A 39 7.45 -7.44 6.75
CA LEU A 39 8.20 -6.82 7.84
C LEU A 39 8.36 -7.81 9.00
N PRO A 40 9.49 -7.76 9.72
CA PRO A 40 9.63 -8.50 10.97
C PRO A 40 8.51 -8.08 11.92
N HIS A 41 7.94 -9.04 12.64
CA HIS A 41 6.86 -8.77 13.59
C HIS A 41 7.20 -7.71 14.65
N GLU A 42 8.48 -7.58 15.03
CA GLU A 42 9.02 -6.55 15.93
C GLU A 42 8.85 -5.13 15.39
N HIS A 43 8.77 -4.97 14.06
CA HIS A 43 8.64 -3.67 13.40
C HIS A 43 7.19 -3.33 13.04
N ILE A 44 6.24 -4.24 13.29
CA ILE A 44 4.81 -4.01 13.04
C ILE A 44 4.21 -2.86 13.88
N PRO A 45 4.74 -2.46 15.06
CA PRO A 45 4.33 -1.20 15.72
C PRO A 45 4.52 0.05 14.84
N ALA A 46 5.37 0.02 13.82
CA ALA A 46 5.48 1.09 12.82
C ALA A 46 4.19 1.29 12.01
N PHE A 47 3.26 0.32 12.03
CA PHE A 47 1.91 0.48 11.50
C PHE A 47 1.15 1.63 12.16
N ASN A 48 1.40 1.92 13.46
CA ASN A 48 0.73 3.02 14.14
C ASN A 48 1.11 4.36 13.49
N GLN A 49 2.41 4.58 13.26
CA GLN A 49 2.93 5.77 12.56
C GLN A 49 2.42 5.84 11.11
N LEU A 50 2.34 4.69 10.42
CA LEU A 50 1.76 4.63 9.08
C LEU A 50 0.27 5.00 9.10
N SER A 51 -0.48 4.53 10.10
CA SER A 51 -1.91 4.81 10.21
C SER A 51 -2.21 6.29 10.50
N GLU A 52 -1.35 6.97 11.26
CA GLU A 52 -1.44 8.42 11.48
C GLU A 52 -1.20 9.22 10.19
N GLN A 53 -0.23 8.79 9.36
CA GLN A 53 0.00 9.38 8.03
C GLN A 53 -1.21 9.24 7.11
N ALA A 54 -1.99 8.17 7.30
CA ALA A 54 -3.16 7.90 6.48
C ALA A 54 -4.37 8.78 6.82
N SER A 55 -4.55 9.11 8.10
CA SER A 55 -5.58 10.07 8.53
C SER A 55 -5.39 11.44 7.88
N ALA A 56 -4.15 11.82 7.56
CA ALA A 56 -3.85 13.05 6.81
C ALA A 56 -4.22 12.96 5.31
N LEU A 57 -4.33 11.75 4.73
CA LEU A 57 -4.70 11.55 3.32
C LEU A 57 -6.22 11.62 3.08
N CYS A 58 -7.04 11.52 4.14
CA CYS A 58 -8.49 11.78 4.18
C CYS A 58 -9.28 11.25 2.96
N VAL A 59 -9.29 9.93 2.76
CA VAL A 59 -10.10 9.24 1.73
C VAL A 59 -10.92 8.13 2.39
N GLU A 60 -12.25 8.19 2.36
CA GLU A 60 -13.15 7.23 3.05
C GLU A 60 -12.76 5.75 2.86
N PRO A 61 -12.59 5.22 1.62
CA PRO A 61 -12.20 3.82 1.42
C PRO A 61 -10.88 3.40 2.09
N LEU A 62 -9.97 4.35 2.32
CA LEU A 62 -8.67 4.06 2.91
C LEU A 62 -8.78 3.89 4.42
N THR A 63 -9.64 4.67 5.06
CA THR A 63 -9.93 4.59 6.50
C THR A 63 -10.51 3.23 6.88
N ASP A 64 -11.45 2.72 6.10
CA ASP A 64 -12.06 1.40 6.33
C ASP A 64 -11.02 0.28 6.22
N LEU A 65 -10.15 0.34 5.21
CA LEU A 65 -9.06 -0.62 5.03
C LEU A 65 -8.10 -0.61 6.23
N ILE A 66 -7.75 0.59 6.73
CA ILE A 66 -6.86 0.72 7.90
C ILE A 66 -7.50 0.14 9.14
N ASN A 67 -8.79 0.41 9.36
CA ASN A 67 -9.54 -0.15 10.48
C ASN A 67 -9.61 -1.67 10.40
N TYR A 68 -9.83 -2.22 9.21
CA TYR A 68 -9.79 -3.66 8.99
C TYR A 68 -8.42 -4.26 9.31
N ILE A 69 -7.33 -3.69 8.79
CA ILE A 69 -5.96 -4.19 9.05
C ILE A 69 -5.64 -4.09 10.55
N ARG A 70 -5.99 -2.97 11.19
CA ARG A 70 -5.76 -2.75 12.62
C ARG A 70 -6.44 -3.83 13.48
N THR A 71 -7.70 -4.12 13.20
CA THR A 71 -8.48 -5.10 13.98
C THR A 71 -8.12 -6.54 13.64
N THR A 72 -7.87 -6.83 12.36
CA THR A 72 -7.78 -8.21 11.86
C THR A 72 -6.34 -8.71 11.75
N TRP A 73 -5.37 -7.84 11.48
CA TRP A 73 -3.97 -8.24 11.27
C TRP A 73 -3.10 -7.86 12.48
N ILE A 74 -3.30 -6.66 13.04
CA ILE A 74 -2.43 -6.14 14.12
C ILE A 74 -2.90 -6.62 15.50
N HIS A 75 -4.18 -6.45 15.82
CA HIS A 75 -4.74 -6.74 17.15
C HIS A 75 -5.58 -8.03 17.20
N SER A 76 -5.44 -8.90 16.19
CA SER A 76 -6.16 -10.16 16.15
C SER A 76 -5.65 -11.12 17.22
N SER A 77 -6.59 -11.69 17.98
CA SER A 77 -6.31 -12.74 18.97
C SER A 77 -6.17 -14.12 18.34
N VAL A 78 -6.59 -14.30 17.08
CA VAL A 78 -6.56 -15.58 16.35
C VAL A 78 -5.29 -15.68 15.51
N TRP A 79 -4.98 -14.63 14.75
CA TRP A 79 -3.82 -14.58 13.85
C TRP A 79 -2.94 -13.39 14.22
N THR A 80 -2.00 -13.63 15.14
CA THR A 80 -1.07 -12.60 15.58
C THR A 80 -0.08 -12.25 14.44
N PRO A 81 0.55 -11.08 14.48
CA PRO A 81 1.68 -10.71 13.62
C PRO A 81 2.75 -11.78 13.41
N ALA A 82 3.02 -12.62 14.42
CA ALA A 82 3.98 -13.71 14.33
C ALA A 82 3.50 -14.88 13.44
N HIS A 83 2.19 -15.04 13.25
CA HIS A 83 1.61 -16.14 12.46
C HIS A 83 1.55 -15.85 10.96
N TRP A 84 1.51 -14.58 10.54
CA TRP A 84 1.37 -14.20 9.13
C TRP A 84 2.57 -13.43 8.57
N SER A 85 3.47 -12.93 9.41
CA SER A 85 4.70 -12.31 8.93
C SER A 85 5.59 -13.39 8.29
N VAL A 86 5.83 -13.27 6.99
CA VAL A 86 6.71 -14.18 6.23
C VAL A 86 8.17 -13.72 6.26
N TYR A 87 8.51 -12.76 7.12
CA TYR A 87 9.86 -12.20 7.19
C TYR A 87 10.85 -13.28 7.60
N ARG A 88 11.77 -13.62 6.67
CA ARG A 88 12.77 -14.68 6.81
C ARG A 88 12.19 -16.09 7.01
N GLU A 89 10.93 -16.31 6.66
CA GLU A 89 10.50 -17.67 6.39
C GLU A 89 11.20 -18.14 5.11
N THR A 90 12.24 -18.96 5.28
CA THR A 90 12.71 -19.80 4.19
C THR A 90 11.55 -20.69 3.83
N ALA A 91 10.96 -20.49 2.65
CA ALA A 91 10.03 -21.44 2.07
C ALA A 91 10.69 -22.81 2.22
N GLY A 92 10.14 -23.66 3.09
CA GLY A 92 10.64 -24.98 3.39
C GLY A 92 10.45 -25.87 2.18
N ILE A 93 11.18 -25.59 1.10
CA ILE A 93 11.40 -26.52 0.02
C ILE A 93 12.34 -27.55 0.64
N SER A 94 11.71 -28.57 1.23
CA SER A 94 12.36 -29.81 1.57
C SER A 94 12.77 -30.42 0.23
N VAL A 95 14.04 -30.22 -0.16
CA VAL A 95 14.65 -30.88 -1.32
C VAL A 95 15.01 -32.30 -0.93
#